data_AF-A0A957X3V9-F1
#
_entry.id   AF-A0A957X3V9-F1
#
_cell.length_a   1.000
_cell.length_b   1.000
_cell.length_c   1.000
_cell.angle_alpha   90.00
_cell.angle_beta   90.00
_cell.angle_gamma   90.00
#
_symmetry.space_group_name_H-M   'P 1'
#
loop_
_entity.id
_entity.type
_entity.pdbx_description
1 polymer ?
#
loop_
_entity_poly.entity_id
_entity_poly.type
_entity_poly.pdbx_seq_one_letter_code
_entity_poly.pdbx_strand_id
1 'polypeptide(L)'
;ERLHWPVDDYQQEGIRHSSWLADDVIKYHRTVETYVNTVIDAGFRLDRLAEPAPSPQAMAAHPEWVDETRRPIFLLIAATRQ
;
A
#
# COMPACT_ATOMS: atom_id res chain seq x y z
N GLU A 1 7.55 -16.86 -15.69
CA GLU A 1 7.10 -16.70 -14.29
C GLU A 1 7.80 -15.49 -13.69
N ARG A 2 7.12 -14.64 -12.92
CA ARG A 2 7.72 -13.40 -12.38
C ARG A 2 8.51 -13.73 -11.11
N LEU A 3 9.84 -13.61 -11.14
CA LEU A 3 10.71 -14.11 -10.05
C LEU A 3 10.70 -13.24 -8.78
N HIS A 4 10.57 -11.92 -8.94
CA HIS A 4 10.58 -10.95 -7.84
C HIS A 4 9.72 -9.73 -8.19
N TRP A 5 9.39 -8.94 -7.18
CA TRP A 5 8.83 -7.61 -7.34
C TRP A 5 9.94 -6.59 -7.03
N PRO A 6 10.59 -6.01 -8.06
CA PRO A 6 11.67 -5.07 -7.83
C PRO A 6 11.11 -3.78 -7.20
N VAL A 7 11.82 -3.28 -6.20
CA VAL A 7 11.53 -2.00 -5.55
C VAL A 7 12.79 -1.17 -5.66
N ASP A 8 12.66 0.05 -6.18
CA ASP A 8 13.73 1.03 -6.26
C ASP A 8 13.21 2.40 -5.82
N ASP A 9 14.12 3.29 -5.45
CA ASP A 9 13.81 4.67 -5.03
C ASP A 9 12.76 4.78 -3.90
N TYR A 10 12.65 3.75 -3.03
CA TYR A 10 11.61 3.70 -2.00
C TYR A 10 11.70 4.87 -1.00
N GLN A 11 12.91 5.29 -0.65
CA GLN A 11 13.10 6.42 0.26
C GLN A 11 12.95 7.79 -0.43
N GLN A 12 12.83 7.84 -1.76
CA GLN A 12 12.63 9.08 -2.51
C GLN A 12 11.14 9.39 -2.63
N GLU A 13 10.54 9.96 -1.58
CA GLU A 13 9.14 10.37 -1.60
C GLU A 13 8.83 11.44 -2.67
N GLY A 14 7.60 11.47 -3.16
CA GLY A 14 7.17 12.47 -4.14
C GLY A 14 6.28 11.92 -5.25
N ILE A 15 6.20 12.66 -6.35
CA ILE A 15 5.32 12.31 -7.48
C ILE A 15 5.79 11.02 -8.14
N ARG A 16 4.82 10.17 -8.51
CA ARG A 16 4.98 9.00 -9.37
C ARG A 16 3.90 9.03 -10.43
N HIS A 17 4.29 8.95 -11.70
CA HIS A 17 3.35 8.74 -12.80
C HIS A 17 3.07 7.24 -12.94
N SER A 18 1.81 6.86 -13.01
CA SER A 18 1.39 5.46 -13.11
C SER A 18 0.20 5.33 -14.05
N SER A 19 0.26 4.35 -14.94
CA SER A 19 -0.86 3.98 -15.84
C SER A 19 -1.67 2.78 -15.32
N TRP A 20 -1.52 2.42 -14.03
CA TRP A 20 -2.06 1.17 -13.50
C TRP A 20 -3.60 1.15 -13.38
N LEU A 21 -4.24 2.28 -13.06
CA LEU A 21 -5.70 2.37 -12.89
C LEU A 21 -6.38 3.07 -14.07
N ALA A 22 -5.72 4.09 -14.61
CA ALA A 22 -6.09 4.86 -15.79
C ALA A 22 -4.80 5.48 -16.35
N ASP A 23 -4.87 6.01 -17.57
CA ASP A 23 -3.73 6.70 -18.18
C ASP A 23 -3.40 8.01 -17.42
N ASP A 24 -2.10 8.26 -17.24
CA ASP A 24 -1.52 9.45 -16.62
C ASP A 24 -2.04 9.79 -15.21
N VAL A 25 -2.13 8.78 -14.34
CA VAL A 25 -2.44 9.01 -12.92
C VAL A 25 -1.19 9.43 -12.15
N ILE A 26 -1.26 10.62 -11.58
CA ILE A 26 -0.29 11.11 -10.60
C ILE A 26 -0.59 10.47 -9.24
N LYS A 27 0.37 9.71 -8.71
CA LYS A 27 0.40 9.20 -7.35
C LYS A 27 1.43 9.97 -6.54
N TYR A 28 1.21 10.11 -5.24
CA TYR A 28 2.18 10.67 -4.31
C TYR A 28 2.73 9.53 -3.47
N HIS A 29 3.97 9.14 -3.76
CA HIS A 29 4.68 8.13 -2.98
C HIS A 29 5.07 8.72 -1.62
N ARG A 30 4.70 8.00 -0.58
CA ARG A 30 5.14 8.21 0.81
C ARG A 30 5.45 6.84 1.40
N THR A 31 6.47 6.79 2.23
CA THR A 31 6.83 5.62 3.02
C THR A 31 5.76 5.34 4.07
N VAL A 32 5.76 4.12 4.60
CA VAL A 32 4.91 3.76 5.76
C VAL A 32 5.21 4.66 6.95
N GLU A 33 6.50 4.95 7.17
CA GLU A 33 6.96 5.87 8.23
C GLU A 33 6.30 7.24 8.11
N THR A 34 6.34 7.87 6.94
CA THR A 34 5.71 9.18 6.73
C THR A 34 4.23 9.14 6.99
N TYR A 35 3.50 8.11 6.51
CA TYR A 35 2.07 8.01 6.78
C TYR A 35 1.76 7.86 8.28
N VAL A 36 2.45 6.94 8.96
CA VAL A 36 2.22 6.66 10.38
C VAL A 36 2.54 7.87 11.24
N ASN A 37 3.71 8.49 11.04
CA ASN A 37 4.12 9.65 11.82
C ASN A 37 3.23 10.86 11.55
N THR A 38 2.81 11.09 10.30
CA THR A 38 1.85 12.18 9.98
C THR A 38 0.52 12.01 10.74
N VAL A 39 0.02 10.78 10.84
CA VAL A 39 -1.21 10.49 11.60
C VAL A 39 -1.02 10.77 13.09
N ILE A 40 0.11 10.35 13.65
CA ILE A 40 0.47 10.57 15.07
C ILE A 40 0.60 12.08 15.35
N ASP A 41 1.37 12.80 14.55
CA ASP A 41 1.63 14.23 14.71
C ASP A 41 0.37 15.08 14.52
N ALA A 42 -0.61 14.57 13.77
CA ALA A 42 -1.93 15.18 13.63
C ALA A 42 -2.84 14.99 14.87
N GLY A 43 -2.35 14.37 15.95
CA GLY A 43 -3.08 14.17 17.19
C GLY A 43 -4.02 12.96 17.17
N PHE A 44 -3.74 11.95 16.34
CA PHE A 44 -4.46 10.68 16.34
C PHE A 44 -3.65 9.61 17.05
N ARG A 45 -4.33 8.77 17.83
CA ARG A 45 -3.77 7.49 18.29
C ARG A 45 -3.94 6.46 17.18
N LEU A 46 -2.85 5.79 16.81
CA LEU A 46 -2.91 4.65 15.90
C LEU A 46 -3.57 3.46 16.58
N ASP A 47 -4.67 2.95 16.03
CA ASP A 47 -5.39 1.79 16.57
C ASP A 47 -5.04 0.50 15.83
N ARG A 48 -4.79 0.56 14.51
CA ARG A 48 -4.39 -0.61 13.71
C ARG A 48 -3.64 -0.20 12.45
N LEU A 49 -2.67 -1.03 12.05
CA LEU A 49 -2.02 -1.02 10.75
C LEU A 49 -2.17 -2.40 10.12
N ALA A 50 -2.49 -2.47 8.82
CA ALA A 50 -2.58 -3.72 8.09
C ALA A 50 -2.15 -3.60 6.64
N GLU A 51 -1.51 -4.65 6.14
CA GLU A 51 -1.12 -4.86 4.75
C GLU A 51 -1.82 -6.14 4.25
N PRO A 52 -3.09 -6.06 3.82
CA PRO A 52 -3.92 -7.24 3.62
C PRO A 52 -3.52 -8.04 2.39
N ALA A 53 -3.45 -9.36 2.54
CA ALA A 53 -3.50 -10.31 1.43
C ALA A 53 -4.96 -10.53 0.97
N PRO A 54 -5.20 -11.03 -0.27
CA PRO A 54 -6.55 -11.38 -0.71
C PRO A 54 -7.18 -12.44 0.21
N SER A 55 -8.49 -12.34 0.44
CA SER A 55 -9.21 -13.36 1.22
C SER A 55 -9.24 -14.71 0.50
N PRO A 56 -9.48 -15.84 1.20
CA PRO A 56 -9.63 -17.14 0.55
C PRO A 56 -10.71 -17.15 -0.53
N GLN A 57 -11.83 -16.44 -0.31
CA GLN A 57 -12.90 -16.32 -1.30
C GLN A 57 -12.47 -15.51 -2.51
N ALA A 58 -11.75 -14.40 -2.30
CA ALA A 58 -11.20 -13.59 -3.38
C ALA A 58 -10.16 -14.37 -4.19
N MET A 59 -9.30 -15.14 -3.54
CA MET A 59 -8.31 -16.00 -4.18
C MET A 59 -8.97 -17.14 -4.98
N ALA A 60 -10.09 -17.68 -4.50
CA ALA A 60 -10.86 -18.68 -5.24
C ALA A 60 -11.56 -18.10 -6.47
N ALA A 61 -12.05 -16.86 -6.39
CA ALA A 61 -12.67 -16.15 -7.51
C ALA A 61 -11.65 -15.62 -8.53
N HIS A 62 -10.45 -15.26 -8.06
CA HIS A 62 -9.35 -14.69 -8.84
C HIS A 62 -8.02 -15.40 -8.54
N PRO A 63 -7.82 -16.64 -9.05
CA PRO A 63 -6.59 -17.39 -8.82
C PRO A 63 -5.32 -16.66 -9.29
N GLU A 64 -5.45 -15.75 -10.25
CA GLU A 64 -4.36 -14.90 -10.75
C GLU A 64 -3.82 -13.91 -9.70
N TRP A 65 -4.57 -13.64 -8.63
CA TRP A 65 -4.12 -12.78 -7.52
C TRP A 65 -3.14 -13.46 -6.57
N VAL A 66 -2.70 -14.69 -6.86
CA VAL A 66 -1.62 -15.36 -6.12
C VAL A 66 -0.38 -14.46 -5.98
N ASP A 67 -0.10 -13.63 -6.99
CA ASP A 67 1.03 -12.69 -6.98
C ASP A 67 0.85 -11.57 -5.94
N GLU A 68 -0.38 -11.25 -5.52
CA GLU A 68 -0.66 -10.26 -4.48
C GLU A 68 -0.39 -10.77 -3.07
N THR A 69 -0.05 -12.06 -2.92
CA THR A 69 0.49 -12.60 -1.67
C THR A 69 1.98 -12.31 -1.49
N ARG A 70 2.66 -11.85 -2.55
CA ARG A 70 4.12 -11.67 -2.59
C ARG A 70 4.55 -10.24 -2.32
N ARG A 71 3.62 -9.29 -2.38
CA ARG A 71 3.85 -7.86 -2.16
C ARG A 71 2.57 -7.17 -1.69
N PRO A 72 2.65 -6.25 -0.73
CA PRO A 72 1.48 -5.51 -0.29
C PRO A 72 1.02 -4.54 -1.38
N ILE A 73 -0.29 -4.52 -1.65
CA ILE A 73 -0.91 -3.58 -2.60
C ILE A 73 -1.67 -2.45 -1.91
N PHE A 74 -1.99 -2.65 -0.63
CA PHE A 74 -2.72 -1.68 0.19
C PHE A 74 -2.02 -1.52 1.54
N LEU A 75 -2.07 -0.28 2.04
CA LEU A 75 -1.78 0.07 3.42
C LEU A 75 -3.09 0.55 4.05
N LEU A 76 -3.55 -0.14 5.09
CA LEU A 76 -4.73 0.23 5.85
C LEU A 76 -4.30 0.75 7.22
N ILE A 77 -4.78 1.94 7.59
CA ILE A 77 -4.52 2.59 8.88
C ILE A 77 -5.86 2.92 9.51
N ALA A 78 -6.08 2.43 10.73
CA ALA A 78 -7.17 2.85 11.61
C ALA A 78 -6.60 3.70 12.73
N ALA A 79 -7.20 4.85 12.98
CA ALA A 79 -6.76 5.78 14.01
C ALA A 79 -7.94 6.55 14.60
N THR A 80 -7.84 6.88 15.89
CA THR A 80 -8.85 7.62 16.64
C THR A 80 -8.28 8.97 17.06
N ARG A 81 -9.01 10.04 16.80
CA ARG A 81 -8.62 11.39 17.20
C ARG A 81 -8.60 11.48 18.73
N GLN A 82 -7.53 12.04 19.28
CA GLN A 82 -7.42 12.34 20.71
C GLN A 82 -8.13 13.64 21.09
#